data_AF-W9GFT6-F1
#
_entry.id   AF-W9GFT6-F1
#
_cell.length_a   1.000
_cell.length_b   1.000
_cell.length_c   1.000
_cell.angle_alpha   90.00
_cell.angle_beta   90.00
_cell.angle_gamma   90.00
#
_symmetry.space_group_name_H-M   'P 1'
#
loop_
_entity.id
_entity.type
_entity.pdbx_description
1 polymer ?
#
loop_
_entity_poly.entity_id
_entity_poly.type
_entity_poly.pdbx_seq_one_letter_code
_entity_poly.pdbx_strand_id
1 'polypeptide(L)'
;MGIRSWFGRSEPEAPAPPRPGPPTEDQLLGALDRVEQQARDGQVPGVVLSRLLRVTRIVRDTVPRLADLGIGSTQGYSVMATATDYLPVAIGNYLRLPRDWADTRPIAGGKSSVMLLVDQLDLLGATMDKVYDAVLRSDAEAIIVHGQFLEQKFGAGSGGGSLGLDAPDPTPQTLPNGPGSQTFPGRLAPPE
;
A
#
# COMPACT_ATOMS: atom_id res chain seq x y z
N MET A 1 -38.49 -37.70 25.06
CA MET A 1 -38.94 -36.38 24.57
C MET A 1 -38.13 -35.30 25.27
N GLY A 2 -37.17 -34.70 24.57
CA GLY A 2 -36.35 -33.60 25.09
C GLY A 2 -35.31 -33.21 24.05
N ILE A 3 -35.28 -31.93 23.66
CA ILE A 3 -34.20 -31.12 23.04
C ILE A 3 -34.79 -29.89 22.31
N ARG A 4 -35.44 -28.94 23.01
CA ARG A 4 -35.95 -27.71 22.33
C ARG A 4 -35.85 -26.37 23.07
N SER A 5 -35.13 -26.28 24.19
CA SER A 5 -35.00 -25.01 24.91
C SER A 5 -33.54 -24.61 25.15
N TRP A 6 -32.78 -24.41 24.06
CA TRP A 6 -31.40 -23.91 24.08
C TRP A 6 -31.17 -22.63 23.26
N PHE A 7 -32.19 -22.05 22.63
CA PHE A 7 -32.05 -20.74 21.98
C PHE A 7 -32.29 -19.62 22.99
N GLY A 8 -31.34 -19.50 23.91
CA GLY A 8 -31.20 -18.35 24.80
C GLY A 8 -30.69 -17.15 24.02
N ARG A 9 -31.50 -16.08 24.05
CA ARG A 9 -31.12 -14.68 24.23
C ARG A 9 -30.01 -14.15 23.29
N SER A 10 -30.42 -13.43 22.25
CA SER A 10 -29.57 -12.54 21.46
C SER A 10 -28.94 -11.49 22.40
N GLU A 11 -27.70 -11.72 22.78
CA GLU A 11 -26.84 -10.69 23.36
C GLU A 11 -26.70 -9.57 22.31
N PRO A 12 -26.89 -8.28 22.68
CA PRO A 12 -26.63 -7.20 21.77
C PRO A 12 -25.13 -7.22 21.43
N GLU A 13 -24.82 -7.64 20.20
CA GLU A 13 -23.49 -7.57 19.60
C GLU A 13 -22.94 -6.15 19.79
N ALA A 14 -22.07 -5.99 20.80
CA ALA A 14 -21.34 -4.75 20.98
C ALA A 14 -20.56 -4.48 19.67
N PRO A 15 -20.58 -3.25 19.12
CA PRO A 15 -19.91 -2.97 17.86
C PRO A 15 -18.44 -3.36 18.00
N ALA A 16 -18.02 -4.34 17.19
CA ALA A 16 -16.63 -4.76 17.12
C ALA A 16 -15.74 -3.51 16.94
N PRO A 17 -14.62 -3.40 17.68
CA PRO A 17 -13.75 -2.24 17.56
C PRO A 17 -13.36 -2.06 16.08
N PRO A 18 -13.29 -0.82 15.58
CA PRO A 18 -12.88 -0.58 14.20
C PRO A 18 -11.52 -1.24 14.02
N ARG A 19 -11.45 -2.23 13.12
CA ARG A 19 -10.19 -2.83 12.71
C ARG A 19 -9.31 -1.68 12.24
N PRO A 20 -8.12 -1.47 12.83
CA PRO A 20 -7.24 -0.40 12.37
C PRO A 20 -7.04 -0.57 10.86
N GLY A 21 -7.23 0.51 10.11
CA GLY A 21 -6.94 0.53 8.69
C GLY A 21 -5.47 0.18 8.43
N PRO A 22 -5.08 -0.07 7.17
CA PRO A 22 -3.67 -0.24 6.81
C PRO A 22 -2.86 0.95 7.35
N PRO A 23 -1.64 0.71 7.87
CA PRO A 23 -0.83 1.75 8.46
C PRO A 23 -0.58 2.88 7.48
N THR A 24 -0.79 4.11 7.94
CA THR A 24 -0.59 5.32 7.14
C THR A 24 0.91 5.56 6.89
N GLU A 25 1.25 6.28 5.83
CA GLU A 25 2.63 6.72 5.54
C GLU A 25 3.32 7.33 6.77
N ASP A 26 2.69 8.28 7.47
CA ASP A 26 3.23 8.86 8.71
C ASP A 26 3.53 7.82 9.80
N GLN A 27 2.71 6.77 9.89
CA GLN A 27 2.90 5.70 10.86
C GLN A 27 4.10 4.81 10.49
N LEU A 28 4.32 4.58 9.19
CA LEU A 28 5.49 3.85 8.69
C LEU A 28 6.76 4.65 8.95
N LEU A 29 6.78 5.94 8.60
CA LEU A 29 7.92 6.81 8.85
C LEU A 29 8.23 6.91 10.34
N GLY A 30 7.20 7.09 11.18
CA GLY A 30 7.34 7.08 12.63
C GLY A 30 7.75 5.72 13.22
N ALA A 31 7.48 4.60 12.55
CA ALA A 31 8.02 3.29 12.95
C ALA A 31 9.53 3.19 12.65
N LEU A 32 9.97 3.72 11.52
CA LEU A 32 11.40 3.80 11.16
C LEU A 32 12.16 4.69 12.15
N ASP A 33 11.60 5.84 12.53
CA ASP A 33 12.22 6.70 13.55
C ASP A 33 12.37 6.00 14.89
N ARG A 34 11.33 5.27 15.33
CA ARG A 34 11.33 4.51 16.58
C ARG A 34 12.40 3.41 16.59
N VAL A 35 12.54 2.64 15.50
CA VAL A 35 13.56 1.58 15.47
C VAL A 35 14.98 2.14 15.43
N GLU A 36 15.20 3.25 14.72
CA GLU A 36 16.49 3.94 14.75
C GLU A 36 16.82 4.47 16.14
N GLN A 37 15.84 5.08 16.83
CA GLN A 37 16.02 5.58 18.19
C GLN A 37 16.30 4.44 19.16
N GLN A 38 15.54 3.35 19.08
CA GLN A 38 15.76 2.14 19.90
C GLN A 38 17.17 1.58 19.72
N ALA A 39 17.68 1.57 18.49
CA ALA A 39 19.04 1.12 18.21
C ALA A 39 20.10 2.06 18.82
N ARG A 40 19.88 3.38 18.77
CA ARG A 40 20.77 4.38 19.39
C ARG A 40 20.75 4.28 20.92
N ASP A 41 19.57 4.18 21.53
CA ASP A 41 19.41 4.05 22.98
C ASP A 41 20.01 2.75 23.50
N GLY A 42 19.82 1.66 22.75
CA GLY A 42 20.44 0.37 23.02
C GLY A 42 21.95 0.33 22.74
N GLN A 43 22.54 1.41 22.24
CA GLN A 43 23.97 1.56 21.89
C GLN A 43 24.47 0.47 20.93
N VAL A 44 23.66 0.07 19.92
CA VAL A 44 24.04 -1.01 18.97
C VAL A 44 25.42 -0.76 18.35
N PRO A 45 26.22 -1.81 18.07
CA PRO A 45 27.53 -1.65 17.44
C PRO A 45 27.41 -0.85 16.15
N GLY A 46 28.42 -0.02 15.85
CA GLY A 46 28.38 0.89 14.70
C GLY A 46 28.12 0.20 13.35
N VAL A 47 28.59 -1.05 13.19
CA VAL A 47 28.34 -1.87 11.99
C VAL A 47 26.87 -2.25 11.80
N VAL A 48 26.14 -2.44 12.91
CA VAL A 48 24.69 -2.70 12.93
C VAL A 48 23.94 -1.41 12.63
N LEU A 49 24.30 -0.32 13.32
CA LEU A 49 23.66 0.98 13.13
C LEU A 49 23.77 1.44 11.67
N SER A 50 24.95 1.33 11.07
CA SER A 50 25.18 1.75 9.69
C SER A 50 24.30 0.99 8.69
N ARG A 51 24.11 -0.32 8.90
CA ARG A 51 23.25 -1.15 8.05
C ARG A 51 21.77 -0.86 8.29
N LEU A 52 21.35 -0.70 9.53
CA LEU A 52 20.00 -0.29 9.86
C LEU A 52 19.64 1.02 9.15
N LEU A 53 20.49 2.04 9.26
CA LEU A 53 20.29 3.34 8.60
C LEU A 53 20.27 3.25 7.06
N ARG A 54 21.01 2.28 6.48
CA ARG A 54 20.91 2.00 5.05
C ARG A 54 19.52 1.47 4.68
N VAL A 55 19.03 0.47 5.42
CA VAL A 55 17.70 -0.10 5.17
C VAL A 55 16.62 0.95 5.38
N THR A 56 16.62 1.67 6.51
CA THR A 56 15.57 2.65 6.82
C THR A 56 15.52 3.76 5.77
N ARG A 57 16.66 4.21 5.25
CA ARG A 57 16.71 5.18 4.14
C ARG A 57 16.00 4.67 2.89
N ILE A 58 16.33 3.46 2.42
CA ILE A 58 15.70 2.90 1.21
C ILE A 58 14.18 2.76 1.41
N VAL A 59 13.76 2.30 2.60
CA VAL A 59 12.35 2.18 2.95
C VAL A 59 11.67 3.55 2.92
N ARG A 60 12.25 4.60 3.51
CA ARG A 60 11.72 5.98 3.46
C ARG A 60 11.58 6.49 2.03
N ASP A 61 12.55 6.20 1.17
CA ASP A 61 12.50 6.61 -0.24
C ASP A 61 11.41 5.87 -1.03
N THR A 62 10.97 4.71 -0.54
CA THR A 62 9.94 3.87 -1.16
C THR A 62 8.53 4.18 -0.63
N VAL A 63 8.40 4.59 0.64
CA VAL A 63 7.10 4.79 1.31
C VAL A 63 6.13 5.71 0.55
N PRO A 64 6.53 6.89 0.04
CA PRO A 64 5.62 7.80 -0.67
C PRO A 64 4.99 7.17 -1.91
N ARG A 65 5.68 6.19 -2.51
CA ARG A 65 5.26 5.50 -3.75
C ARG A 65 4.35 4.30 -3.46
N LEU A 66 4.09 3.96 -2.20
CA LEU A 66 3.21 2.86 -1.81
C LEU A 66 1.75 3.08 -2.22
N ALA A 67 1.32 4.34 -2.26
CA ALA A 67 -0.02 4.70 -2.74
C ALA A 67 -0.24 4.27 -4.19
N ASP A 68 0.80 4.42 -5.03
CA ASP A 68 0.76 4.11 -6.46
C ASP A 68 0.87 2.60 -6.74
N LEU A 69 1.53 1.85 -5.85
CA LEU A 69 1.67 0.39 -5.94
C LEU A 69 0.39 -0.36 -5.57
N GLY A 70 -0.56 0.30 -4.92
CA GLY A 70 -1.74 -0.32 -4.35
C GLY A 70 -1.43 -1.10 -3.06
N ILE A 71 -2.29 -0.89 -2.06
CA ILE A 71 -2.15 -1.41 -0.68
C ILE A 71 -2.12 -2.95 -0.61
N GLY A 72 -2.48 -3.65 -1.70
CA GLY A 72 -2.46 -5.11 -1.81
C GLY A 72 -1.29 -5.71 -2.59
N SER A 73 -0.35 -4.90 -3.10
CA SER A 73 0.81 -5.42 -3.83
C SER A 73 1.81 -6.13 -2.91
N THR A 74 2.50 -7.15 -3.44
CA THR A 74 3.56 -7.86 -2.70
C THR A 74 4.69 -6.92 -2.29
N GLN A 75 5.03 -5.96 -3.15
CA GLN A 75 6.00 -4.92 -2.91
C GLN A 75 5.55 -4.02 -1.77
N GLY A 76 4.30 -3.53 -1.81
CA GLY A 76 3.75 -2.68 -0.76
C GLY A 76 3.72 -3.35 0.61
N TYR A 77 3.31 -4.63 0.63
CA TYR A 77 3.37 -5.45 1.84
C TYR A 77 4.79 -5.59 2.38
N SER A 78 5.77 -5.83 1.52
CA SER A 78 7.17 -6.01 1.93
C SER A 78 7.76 -4.75 2.58
N VAL A 79 7.43 -3.57 2.06
CA VAL A 79 7.87 -2.28 2.63
C VAL A 79 7.20 -2.04 3.99
N MET A 80 5.89 -2.24 4.06
CA MET A 80 5.13 -2.12 5.31
C MET A 80 5.69 -3.06 6.39
N ALA A 81 5.78 -4.37 6.10
CA ALA A 81 6.28 -5.37 7.04
C ALA A 81 7.73 -5.11 7.46
N THR A 82 8.56 -4.55 6.57
CA THR A 82 9.93 -4.14 6.91
C THR A 82 9.95 -3.06 8.00
N ALA A 83 9.10 -2.04 7.87
CA ALA A 83 9.00 -0.95 8.82
C ALA A 83 8.31 -1.36 10.14
N THR A 84 7.26 -2.19 10.08
CA THR A 84 6.42 -2.50 11.25
C THR A 84 6.86 -3.73 12.01
N ASP A 85 7.45 -4.72 11.33
CA ASP A 85 7.69 -6.05 11.91
C ASP A 85 9.16 -6.44 11.84
N TYR A 86 9.77 -6.48 10.66
CA TYR A 86 11.07 -7.11 10.48
C TYR A 86 12.20 -6.32 11.16
N LEU A 87 12.29 -5.01 10.94
CA LEU A 87 13.33 -4.18 11.59
C LEU A 87 13.14 -4.12 13.12
N PRO A 88 11.95 -3.80 13.66
CA PRO A 88 11.75 -3.73 15.10
C PRO A 88 12.01 -5.08 15.81
N VAL A 89 11.59 -6.20 15.21
CA VAL A 89 11.83 -7.52 15.78
C VAL A 89 13.31 -7.88 15.76
N ALA A 90 14.02 -7.63 14.66
CA ALA A 90 15.45 -7.93 14.55
C ALA A 90 16.28 -7.15 15.59
N ILE A 91 16.07 -5.84 15.70
CA ILE A 91 16.75 -4.99 16.68
C ILE A 91 16.34 -5.36 18.11
N GLY A 92 15.05 -5.58 18.36
CA GLY A 92 14.55 -5.97 19.67
C GLY A 92 15.11 -7.32 20.14
N ASN A 93 15.26 -8.29 19.25
CA ASN A 93 15.85 -9.59 19.58
C ASN A 93 17.33 -9.47 19.98
N TYR A 94 18.10 -8.63 19.28
CA TYR A 94 19.49 -8.38 19.65
C TYR A 94 19.61 -7.66 20.99
N LEU A 95 18.80 -6.62 21.23
CA LEU A 95 18.83 -5.83 22.47
C LEU A 95 18.33 -6.59 23.71
N ARG A 96 17.59 -7.69 23.53
CA ARG A 96 17.20 -8.59 24.64
C ARG A 96 18.37 -9.39 25.20
N LEU A 97 19.47 -9.50 24.46
CA LEU A 97 20.65 -10.26 24.89
C LEU A 97 21.62 -9.35 25.66
N PRO A 98 22.27 -9.83 26.74
CA PRO A 98 23.39 -9.12 27.36
C PRO A 98 24.50 -8.86 26.32
N ARG A 99 25.04 -7.63 26.28
CA ARG A 99 25.97 -7.19 25.23
C ARG A 99 27.21 -8.07 25.08
N ASP A 100 27.85 -8.38 26.21
CA ASP A 100 29.05 -9.23 26.22
C ASP A 100 28.78 -10.61 25.63
N TRP A 101 27.54 -11.10 25.75
CA TRP A 101 27.13 -12.39 25.20
C TRP A 101 26.82 -12.29 23.71
N ALA A 102 26.10 -11.25 23.29
CA ALA A 102 25.66 -11.03 21.91
C ALA A 102 26.84 -10.84 20.93
N ASP A 103 27.92 -10.24 21.41
CA ASP A 103 29.05 -9.87 20.56
C ASP A 103 30.11 -10.99 20.46
N THR A 104 30.28 -11.79 21.51
CA THR A 104 31.41 -12.74 21.61
C THR A 104 31.02 -14.21 21.45
N ARG A 105 29.79 -14.60 21.79
CA ARG A 105 29.43 -16.02 21.84
C ARG A 105 28.84 -16.51 20.52
N PRO A 106 29.34 -17.64 19.99
CA PRO A 106 28.73 -18.25 18.82
C PRO A 106 27.36 -18.85 19.21
N ILE A 107 26.36 -18.60 18.38
CA ILE A 107 24.98 -19.05 18.62
C ILE A 107 24.51 -20.08 17.59
N ALA A 108 24.76 -19.82 16.30
CA ALA A 108 24.34 -20.69 15.21
C ALA A 108 25.39 -20.63 14.11
N GLY A 109 25.86 -21.80 13.66
CA GLY A 109 26.87 -21.90 12.60
C GLY A 109 28.19 -21.18 12.92
N GLY A 110 28.53 -21.02 14.20
CA GLY A 110 29.75 -20.33 14.64
C GLY A 110 29.67 -18.79 14.61
N LYS A 111 28.57 -18.20 14.14
CA LYS A 111 28.36 -16.75 14.13
C LYS A 111 27.83 -16.26 15.47
N SER A 112 28.27 -15.08 15.90
CA SER A 112 27.71 -14.37 17.06
C SER A 112 26.37 -13.68 16.70
N SER A 113 25.62 -13.23 17.70
CA SER A 113 24.34 -12.57 17.50
C SER A 113 24.46 -11.28 16.68
N VAL A 114 25.55 -10.53 16.87
CA VAL A 114 25.84 -9.33 16.06
C VAL A 114 26.08 -9.69 14.59
N MET A 115 26.78 -10.79 14.29
CA MET A 115 27.02 -11.23 12.92
C MET A 115 25.72 -11.67 12.23
N LEU A 116 24.85 -12.40 12.92
CA LEU A 116 23.55 -12.79 12.36
C LEU A 116 22.66 -11.58 12.11
N LEU A 117 22.65 -10.59 13.01
CA LEU A 117 21.89 -9.37 12.80
C LEU A 117 22.41 -8.59 11.59
N VAL A 118 23.73 -8.52 11.41
CA VAL A 118 24.36 -7.92 10.23
C VAL A 118 23.89 -8.59 8.95
N ASP A 119 23.93 -9.94 8.89
CA ASP A 119 23.47 -10.69 7.73
C ASP A 119 21.98 -10.43 7.43
N GLN A 120 21.14 -10.36 8.47
CA GLN A 120 19.72 -10.06 8.34
C GLN A 120 19.47 -8.66 7.77
N LEU A 121 20.19 -7.65 8.25
CA LEU A 121 20.07 -6.28 7.75
C LEU A 121 20.59 -6.14 6.32
N ASP A 122 21.65 -6.86 5.95
CA ASP A 122 22.17 -6.88 4.58
C ASP A 122 21.17 -7.53 3.61
N LEU A 123 20.55 -8.65 4.01
CA LEU A 123 19.46 -9.27 3.25
C LEU A 123 18.27 -8.34 3.07
N LEU A 124 17.85 -7.67 4.15
CA LEU A 124 16.71 -6.76 4.13
C LEU A 124 17.01 -5.56 3.22
N GLY A 125 18.22 -4.99 3.31
CA GLY A 125 18.67 -3.92 2.43
C GLY A 125 18.66 -4.31 0.96
N ALA A 126 19.26 -5.45 0.61
CA ALA A 126 19.27 -5.93 -0.77
C ALA A 126 17.86 -6.24 -1.32
N THR A 127 16.95 -6.65 -0.45
CA THR A 127 15.54 -6.88 -0.83
C THR A 127 14.82 -5.56 -1.07
N MET A 128 15.01 -4.56 -0.20
CA MET A 128 14.41 -3.23 -0.38
C MET A 128 14.97 -2.49 -1.60
N ASP A 129 16.25 -2.67 -1.93
CA ASP A 129 16.83 -2.14 -3.18
C ASP A 129 16.06 -2.68 -4.40
N LYS A 130 15.79 -3.99 -4.44
CA LYS A 130 15.01 -4.61 -5.53
C LYS A 130 13.57 -4.11 -5.59
N VAL A 131 12.96 -3.91 -4.43
CA VAL A 131 11.60 -3.36 -4.37
C VAL A 131 11.63 -1.94 -4.94
N TYR A 132 12.53 -1.09 -4.46
CA TYR A 132 12.68 0.28 -4.94
C TYR A 132 12.91 0.34 -6.46
N ASP A 133 13.81 -0.48 -7.00
CA ASP A 133 14.06 -0.58 -8.44
C ASP A 133 12.82 -1.00 -9.24
N ALA A 134 12.01 -1.91 -8.69
CA ALA A 134 10.77 -2.35 -9.31
C ALA A 134 9.72 -1.22 -9.34
N VAL A 135 9.63 -0.42 -8.28
CA VAL A 135 8.77 0.77 -8.24
C VAL A 135 9.20 1.78 -9.30
N LEU A 136 10.49 2.13 -9.34
CA LEU A 136 11.01 3.08 -10.32
C LEU A 136 10.79 2.62 -11.77
N ARG A 137 10.86 1.31 -12.03
CA ARG A 137 10.57 0.76 -13.34
C ARG A 137 9.09 0.94 -13.72
N SER A 138 8.18 0.66 -12.79
CA SER A 138 6.74 0.87 -13.00
C SER A 138 6.43 2.33 -13.32
N ASP A 139 7.07 3.26 -12.61
CA ASP A 139 6.90 4.70 -12.85
C ASP A 139 7.40 5.11 -14.24
N ALA A 140 8.55 4.57 -14.66
CA ALA A 140 9.10 4.82 -16.00
C ALA A 140 8.19 4.26 -17.11
N GLU A 141 7.61 3.06 -16.92
CA GLU A 141 6.64 2.47 -17.85
C GLU A 141 5.38 3.33 -17.98
N ALA A 142 4.88 3.88 -16.87
CA ALA A 142 3.73 4.79 -16.89
C ALA A 142 3.98 6.04 -17.75
N ILE A 143 5.20 6.61 -17.70
CA ILE A 143 5.60 7.75 -18.54
C ILE A 143 5.60 7.36 -20.03
N ILE A 144 6.12 6.18 -20.37
CA ILE A 144 6.17 5.69 -21.76
C ILE A 144 4.75 5.50 -22.30
N VAL A 145 3.88 4.84 -21.55
CA VAL A 145 2.47 4.62 -21.92
C VAL A 145 1.75 5.95 -22.11
N HIS A 146 1.99 6.93 -21.22
CA HIS A 146 1.43 8.26 -21.37
C HIS A 146 1.89 8.97 -22.66
N GLY A 147 3.17 8.85 -23.02
CA GLY A 147 3.71 9.38 -24.27
C GLY A 147 3.04 8.77 -25.51
N GLN A 148 2.91 7.44 -25.54
CA GLN A 148 2.22 6.74 -26.63
C GLN A 148 0.75 7.15 -26.76
N PHE A 149 0.07 7.36 -25.63
CA PHE A 149 -1.30 7.87 -25.63
C PHE A 149 -1.38 9.28 -26.24
N LEU A 150 -0.45 10.18 -25.91
CA LEU A 150 -0.40 11.51 -26.50
C LEU A 150 -0.12 11.47 -28.00
N GLU A 151 0.80 10.62 -28.46
CA GLU A 151 1.08 10.41 -29.88
C GLU A 151 -0.13 9.87 -30.63
N GLN A 152 -0.87 8.91 -30.07
CA GLN A 152 -2.11 8.42 -30.69
C GLN A 152 -3.19 9.50 -30.75
N LYS A 153 -3.32 10.31 -29.68
CA LYS A 153 -4.37 11.33 -29.58
C LYS A 153 -4.09 12.57 -30.45
N PHE A 154 -2.83 12.95 -30.61
CA PHE A 154 -2.44 14.20 -31.27
C PHE A 154 -1.55 14.01 -32.51
N GLY A 155 -0.80 12.91 -32.61
CA GLY A 155 0.06 12.59 -33.76
C GLY A 155 -0.72 12.20 -35.01
N ALA A 156 -1.90 11.58 -34.85
CA ALA A 156 -2.81 11.29 -35.97
C ALA A 156 -3.43 12.55 -36.62
N GLY A 157 -3.30 13.73 -35.98
CA GLY A 157 -3.82 15.00 -36.50
C GLY A 157 -2.82 15.80 -37.35
N SER A 158 -1.55 15.39 -37.42
CA SER A 158 -0.50 16.18 -38.10
C SER A 158 -0.09 15.63 -39.47
N GLY A 159 -0.73 14.56 -39.94
CA GLY A 159 -0.43 13.91 -41.22
C GLY A 159 -1.64 13.83 -42.14
N GLY A 160 -1.90 14.90 -42.89
CA GLY A 160 -2.71 14.86 -44.12
C GLY A 160 -4.19 15.19 -43.93
N GLY A 161 -4.60 16.30 -44.54
CA GLY A 161 -5.96 16.80 -44.48
C GLY A 161 -7.03 15.84 -45.00
N SER A 162 -8.13 15.77 -44.27
CA SER A 162 -9.48 15.95 -44.79
C SER A 162 -10.41 15.97 -43.57
N LEU A 163 -10.58 17.16 -43.00
CA LEU A 163 -11.75 17.42 -42.16
C LEU A 163 -12.95 17.34 -43.12
N GLY A 164 -13.53 16.15 -43.22
CA GLY A 164 -14.78 15.93 -43.94
C GLY A 164 -15.88 16.75 -43.27
N LEU A 165 -16.05 18.00 -43.71
CA LEU A 165 -17.18 18.87 -43.38
C LEU A 165 -18.48 18.41 -44.06
N ASP A 166 -18.64 17.11 -44.29
CA ASP A 166 -19.83 16.52 -44.93
C ASP A 166 -20.37 15.33 -44.12
N ALA A 167 -20.50 15.52 -42.81
CA ALA A 167 -21.38 14.70 -42.00
C ALA A 167 -22.54 15.59 -41.53
N PRO A 168 -23.78 15.34 -41.98
CA PRO A 168 -24.93 16.05 -41.48
C PRO A 168 -25.12 15.75 -39.99
N ASP A 169 -25.44 16.83 -39.27
CA ASP A 169 -25.86 16.93 -37.87
C ASP A 169 -26.51 15.64 -37.30
N PRO A 170 -26.06 15.08 -36.16
CA PRO A 170 -26.87 14.14 -35.43
C PRO A 170 -28.02 14.91 -34.79
N THR A 171 -29.15 15.02 -35.51
CA THR A 171 -30.43 15.43 -34.92
C THR A 171 -30.65 14.61 -33.64
N PRO A 172 -30.97 15.24 -32.50
CA PRO A 172 -31.37 14.51 -31.30
C PRO A 172 -32.59 13.66 -31.65
N GLN A 173 -32.43 12.34 -31.62
CA GLN A 173 -33.56 11.42 -31.74
C GLN A 173 -34.45 11.59 -30.51
N THR A 174 -35.49 12.41 -30.66
CA THR A 174 -36.66 12.40 -29.79
C THR A 174 -37.28 11.00 -29.85
N LEU A 175 -37.31 10.33 -28.70
CA LEU A 175 -38.01 9.06 -28.50
C LEU A 175 -39.46 9.15 -29.04
N PRO A 176 -39.91 8.21 -29.88
CA PRO A 176 -41.33 8.06 -30.16
C PRO A 176 -42.00 7.38 -28.97
N ASN A 177 -42.69 8.18 -28.17
CA ASN A 177 -43.65 7.69 -27.19
C ASN A 177 -44.91 7.19 -27.90
N GLY A 178 -45.29 5.93 -27.60
CA GLY A 178 -46.68 5.46 -27.58
C GLY A 178 -46.90 4.05 -28.15
N PRO A 179 -48.01 3.36 -27.80
CA PRO A 179 -49.06 3.71 -26.84
C PRO A 179 -49.31 2.59 -25.80
N GLY A 180 -49.22 2.92 -24.52
CA GLY A 180 -49.65 2.05 -23.41
C GLY A 180 -50.73 2.76 -22.61
N SER A 181 -51.98 2.40 -22.88
CA SER A 181 -53.21 2.92 -22.26
C SER A 181 -53.20 2.83 -20.74
N GLN A 182 -53.18 3.95 -20.02
CA GLN A 182 -53.64 4.01 -18.62
C GLN A 182 -54.39 5.32 -18.34
N THR A 183 -55.68 5.27 -18.64
CA THR A 183 -56.85 5.76 -17.89
C THR A 183 -56.61 6.76 -16.75
N PHE A 184 -57.12 7.98 -16.95
CA PHE A 184 -57.47 8.97 -15.90
C PHE A 184 -58.58 8.43 -14.99
N PRO A 185 -58.63 8.87 -13.72
CA PRO A 185 -59.65 9.88 -13.42
C PRO A 185 -59.19 10.95 -12.41
N GLY A 186 -59.82 12.13 -12.49
CA GLY A 186 -59.92 13.07 -11.35
C GLY A 186 -59.34 14.45 -11.60
N ARG A 187 -60.13 15.31 -12.26
CA ARG A 187 -59.91 16.76 -12.42
C ARG A 187 -60.55 17.50 -11.22
N LEU A 188 -59.85 18.44 -10.60
CA LEU A 188 -60.27 19.84 -10.28
C LEU A 188 -59.30 20.49 -9.28
N ALA A 189 -59.21 21.83 -9.38
CA ALA A 189 -58.03 22.68 -9.10
C ALA A 189 -58.05 23.35 -7.68
N PRO A 190 -57.01 24.17 -7.33
CA PRO A 190 -56.76 24.80 -6.01
C PRO A 190 -57.43 26.21 -5.93
N PRO A 191 -57.11 27.20 -5.06
CA PRO A 191 -56.07 27.34 -4.02
C PRO A 191 -56.49 28.02 -2.67
N GLU A 192 -55.64 27.90 -1.65
CA GLU A 192 -55.08 28.96 -0.75
C GLU A 192 -54.13 28.31 0.26
#